data_AF-A0A529ZWV5-F1
#
_entry.id   AF-A0A529ZWV5-F1
#
_cell.length_a   1.000
_cell.length_b   1.000
_cell.length_c   1.000
_cell.angle_alpha   90.00
_cell.angle_beta   90.00
_cell.angle_gamma   90.00
#
_symmetry.space_group_name_H-M   'P 1'
#
loop_
_entity.id
_entity.type
_entity.pdbx_description
1 polymer ?
#
loop_
_entity_poly.entity_id
_entity_poly.type
_entity_poly.pdbx_seq_one_letter_code
_entity_poly.pdbx_strand_id
1 'polypeptide(L)'
;RAQVRRIVDDTAALVGLGRAVREDEIVINPDYAYPAYGVPSNETNDAIRLAARTEAMITDPVYEGKSMQGLIDLTRKGFFPEGARILYAHLGGAPAINGYSYYYKDDGGTRKGAPPDDALPPLFP
;
A
#
# COMPACT_ATOMS: atom_id res chain seq x y z
N ARG A 1 -12.75 -4.10 -10.07
CA ARG A 1 -12.89 -3.21 -11.25
C ARG A 1 -14.33 -2.73 -11.46
N ALA A 2 -15.34 -3.60 -11.59
CA ALA A 2 -16.74 -3.18 -11.79
C ALA A 2 -17.25 -2.16 -10.75
N GLN A 3 -16.92 -2.35 -9.46
CA GLN A 3 -17.26 -1.39 -8.41
C GLN A 3 -16.64 0.00 -8.63
N VAL A 4 -15.36 0.06 -9.01
CA VAL A 4 -14.65 1.32 -9.31
C VAL A 4 -15.31 2.02 -10.51
N ARG A 5 -15.60 1.27 -11.58
CA ARG A 5 -16.32 1.79 -12.76
C ARG A 5 -17.62 2.47 -12.36
N ARG A 6 -18.45 1.78 -11.57
CA ARG A 6 -19.72 2.34 -11.08
C ARG A 6 -19.51 3.63 -10.29
N ILE A 7 -18.57 3.67 -9.34
CA ILE A 7 -18.27 4.88 -8.56
C ILE A 7 -17.84 6.04 -9.47
N VAL A 8 -17.02 5.78 -10.49
CA VAL A 8 -16.56 6.81 -11.43
C VAL A 8 -17.73 7.34 -12.27
N ASP A 9 -18.63 6.49 -12.77
CA ASP A 9 -19.80 6.91 -13.54
C ASP A 9 -20.79 7.72 -12.69
N ASP A 10 -21.14 7.20 -11.51
CA ASP A 10 -22.04 7.85 -10.56
C ASP A 10 -21.50 9.24 -10.17
N THR A 11 -20.20 9.33 -9.89
CA THR A 11 -19.55 10.58 -9.50
C THR A 11 -19.45 11.57 -10.67
N ALA A 12 -19.11 11.11 -11.88
CA ALA A 12 -19.02 11.95 -13.07
C ALA A 12 -20.37 12.59 -13.42
N ALA A 13 -21.47 11.84 -13.28
CA ALA A 13 -22.81 12.35 -13.43
C ALA A 13 -23.15 13.38 -12.34
N LEU A 14 -22.84 13.06 -11.07
CA LEU A 14 -23.13 13.92 -9.92
C LEU A 14 -22.46 15.30 -10.01
N VAL A 15 -21.19 15.34 -10.44
CA VAL A 15 -20.43 16.60 -10.54
C VAL A 15 -20.59 17.31 -11.89
N GLY A 16 -21.39 16.75 -12.82
CA GLY A 16 -21.63 17.34 -14.13
C GLY A 16 -20.39 17.34 -15.04
N LEU A 17 -19.58 16.27 -15.03
CA LEU A 17 -18.33 16.19 -15.81
C LEU A 17 -18.52 16.37 -17.33
N GLY A 18 -19.73 16.11 -17.85
CA GLY A 18 -20.09 16.36 -19.25
C GLY A 18 -19.52 15.36 -20.27
N ARG A 19 -18.82 14.33 -19.81
CA ARG A 19 -18.30 13.22 -20.64
C ARG A 19 -18.19 11.94 -19.83
N ALA A 20 -18.17 10.81 -20.54
CA ALA A 20 -17.73 9.55 -19.94
C ALA A 20 -16.22 9.59 -19.64
N VAL A 21 -15.83 9.02 -18.50
CA VAL A 21 -14.43 8.70 -18.21
C VAL A 21 -14.08 7.43 -18.99
N ARG A 22 -13.00 7.47 -19.78
CA ARG A 22 -12.57 6.35 -20.61
C ARG A 22 -11.95 5.24 -19.74
N GLU A 23 -11.92 4.01 -20.25
CA GLU A 23 -11.36 2.88 -19.52
C GLU A 23 -9.86 3.02 -19.22
N ASP A 24 -9.10 3.67 -20.11
CA ASP A 24 -7.66 3.93 -19.94
C ASP A 24 -7.36 5.01 -18.87
N GLU A 25 -8.36 5.80 -18.47
CA GLU A 25 -8.25 6.76 -17.36
C GLU A 25 -8.43 6.09 -15.98
N ILE A 26 -8.94 4.84 -15.93
CA ILE A 26 -9.14 4.07 -14.69
C ILE A 26 -7.99 3.07 -14.51
N VAL A 27 -6.93 3.56 -13.87
CA VAL A 27 -5.74 2.77 -13.56
C VAL A 27 -5.90 2.10 -12.19
N ILE A 28 -5.86 0.78 -12.17
CA ILE A 28 -5.86 -0.04 -10.94
C ILE A 28 -4.71 -1.02 -11.08
N ASN A 29 -3.70 -0.92 -10.21
CA ASN A 29 -2.60 -1.86 -10.15
C ASN A 29 -2.83 -2.87 -9.00
N PRO A 30 -3.18 -4.14 -9.29
CA PRO A 30 -3.42 -5.15 -8.26
C PRO A 30 -2.15 -5.81 -7.73
N ASP A 31 -0.99 -5.56 -8.32
CA ASP A 31 0.25 -6.32 -8.10
C ASP A 31 0.81 -6.18 -6.68
N TYR A 32 0.34 -5.19 -5.91
CA TYR A 32 0.78 -4.91 -4.53
C TYR A 32 -0.29 -5.24 -3.47
N ALA A 33 -1.40 -5.86 -3.87
CA ALA A 33 -2.51 -6.17 -2.94
C ALA A 33 -2.32 -7.47 -2.14
N TYR A 34 -1.34 -8.29 -2.52
CA TYR A 34 -1.06 -9.62 -1.95
C TYR A 34 -0.58 -9.54 -0.48
N PRO A 35 -0.53 -10.69 0.24
CA PRO A 35 -1.14 -11.99 -0.11
C PRO A 35 -2.67 -11.99 0.02
N ALA A 36 -3.21 -11.16 0.90
CA ALA A 36 -4.64 -11.00 1.12
C ALA A 36 -4.94 -9.62 1.72
N TYR A 37 -6.22 -9.27 1.79
CA TYR A 37 -6.66 -8.08 2.51
C TYR A 37 -6.31 -8.20 4.00
N GLY A 38 -5.74 -7.14 4.58
CA GLY A 38 -5.32 -7.13 5.99
C GLY A 38 -4.03 -7.90 6.30
N VAL A 39 -3.40 -8.54 5.32
CA VAL A 39 -2.13 -9.24 5.52
C VAL A 39 -1.04 -8.47 4.77
N PRO A 40 0.00 -7.95 5.45
CA PRO A 40 1.14 -7.34 4.78
C PRO A 40 2.06 -8.41 4.20
N SER A 41 2.71 -8.11 3.08
CA SER A 41 3.87 -8.88 2.61
C SER A 41 5.16 -8.42 3.29
N ASN A 42 6.25 -9.15 3.08
CA ASN A 42 7.57 -8.70 3.54
C ASN A 42 7.96 -7.37 2.88
N GLU A 43 7.65 -7.20 1.60
CA GLU A 43 7.91 -5.97 0.87
C GLU A 43 7.05 -4.80 1.38
N THR A 44 5.81 -5.06 1.82
CA THR A 44 4.96 -4.07 2.49
C THR A 44 5.63 -3.61 3.79
N ASN A 45 6.11 -4.56 4.60
CA ASN A 45 6.79 -4.25 5.87
C ASN A 45 8.09 -3.47 5.64
N ASP A 46 8.87 -3.80 4.61
CA ASP A 46 10.10 -3.09 4.26
C ASP A 46 9.82 -1.67 3.75
N ALA A 47 8.75 -1.49 2.96
CA ALA A 47 8.30 -0.17 2.51
C ALA A 47 7.89 0.73 3.69
N ILE A 48 7.14 0.19 4.65
CA ILE A 48 6.76 0.91 5.88
C ILE A 48 8.00 1.34 6.66
N ARG A 49 8.95 0.41 6.87
CA ARG A 49 10.20 0.72 7.59
C ARG A 49 11.03 1.78 6.86
N LEU A 50 11.11 1.71 5.53
CA LEU A 50 11.86 2.70 4.75
C LEU A 50 11.25 4.09 4.92
N ALA A 51 9.95 4.25 4.67
CA ALA A 51 9.26 5.53 4.79
C ALA A 51 9.35 6.12 6.21
N ALA A 52 9.20 5.27 7.24
CA ALA A 52 9.34 5.68 8.63
C ALA A 52 10.76 6.15 8.96
N ARG A 53 11.80 5.49 8.42
CA ARG A 53 13.21 5.80 8.72
C ARG A 53 13.74 7.01 7.97
N THR A 54 13.28 7.23 6.74
CA THR A 54 13.80 8.32 5.91
C THR A 54 13.01 9.60 6.10
N GLU A 55 11.69 9.50 6.25
CA GLU A 55 10.78 10.67 6.21
C GLU A 55 9.93 10.82 7.48
N ALA A 56 10.14 9.98 8.50
CA ALA A 56 9.28 9.92 9.69
C ALA A 56 7.77 9.75 9.37
N MET A 57 7.46 9.19 8.19
CA MET A 57 6.10 9.01 7.72
C MET A 57 5.64 7.57 8.01
N ILE A 58 4.66 7.45 8.92
CA ILE A 58 4.14 6.15 9.36
C ILE A 58 2.97 5.72 8.46
N THR A 59 3.14 4.62 7.75
CA THR A 59 2.12 3.96 6.91
C THR A 59 1.69 2.63 7.54
N ASP A 60 0.45 2.21 7.34
CA ASP A 60 -0.13 1.00 7.96
C ASP A 60 0.05 -0.26 7.07
N PRO A 61 -0.02 -1.49 7.64
CA PRO A 61 0.15 -2.74 6.89
C PRO A 61 -1.03 -3.13 5.98
N VAL A 62 -2.18 -2.47 6.08
CA VAL A 62 -3.39 -2.81 5.32
C VAL A 62 -3.49 -2.00 4.05
N TYR A 63 -3.27 -0.69 4.12
CA TYR A 63 -3.45 0.23 3.00
C TYR A 63 -2.15 0.92 2.61
N GLU A 64 -1.66 1.83 3.45
CA GLU A 64 -0.66 2.80 3.02
C GLU A 64 0.73 2.17 2.84
N GLY A 65 1.03 1.11 3.56
CA GLY A 65 2.24 0.31 3.34
C GLY A 65 2.25 -0.35 1.96
N LYS A 66 1.09 -0.78 1.46
CA LYS A 66 0.96 -1.40 0.12
C LYS A 66 1.05 -0.35 -0.98
N SER A 67 0.44 0.82 -0.79
CA SER A 67 0.57 1.94 -1.73
C SER A 67 2.01 2.49 -1.76
N MET A 68 2.68 2.55 -0.60
CA MET A 68 4.09 2.92 -0.46
C MET A 68 5.02 1.88 -1.10
N GLN A 69 4.77 0.59 -0.88
CA GLN A 69 5.49 -0.49 -1.57
C GLN A 69 5.40 -0.31 -3.09
N GLY A 70 4.20 -0.07 -3.61
CA GLY A 70 3.98 0.16 -5.04
C GLY A 70 4.75 1.38 -5.55
N LEU A 71 4.70 2.51 -4.84
CA LEU A 71 5.44 3.71 -5.21
C LEU A 71 6.95 3.46 -5.29
N ILE A 72 7.52 2.82 -4.27
CA ILE A 72 8.96 2.53 -4.21
C ILE A 72 9.37 1.59 -5.35
N ASP A 73 8.63 0.50 -5.54
CA ASP A 73 8.94 -0.51 -6.55
C ASP A 73 8.79 0.03 -7.99
N LEU A 74 7.72 0.77 -8.28
CA LEU A 74 7.53 1.42 -9.59
C LEU A 74 8.64 2.43 -9.89
N THR A 75 9.08 3.18 -8.87
CA THR A 75 10.22 4.10 -9.01
C THR A 75 11.49 3.34 -9.35
N ARG A 76 11.78 2.24 -8.64
CA ARG A 76 12.97 1.39 -8.89
C ARG A 76 12.95 0.74 -10.27
N LYS A 77 11.76 0.42 -10.80
CA LYS A 77 11.55 -0.13 -12.15
C LYS A 77 11.64 0.92 -13.26
N GLY A 78 11.82 2.20 -12.93
CA GLY A 78 11.82 3.28 -13.92
C GLY A 78 10.46 3.48 -14.59
N PHE A 79 9.36 3.14 -13.91
CA PHE A 79 8.01 3.30 -14.45
C PHE A 79 7.65 4.76 -14.69
N PHE A 80 8.09 5.65 -13.81
CA PHE A 80 7.88 7.09 -13.94
C PHE A 80 8.96 7.71 -14.83
N PRO A 81 8.60 8.66 -15.73
CA PRO A 81 9.59 9.39 -16.51
C PRO A 81 10.64 10.06 -15.62
N GLU A 82 11.89 10.13 -16.11
CA GLU A 82 12.96 10.82 -15.40
C GLU A 82 12.57 12.29 -15.12
N GLY A 83 12.80 12.73 -13.88
CA GLY A 83 12.43 14.08 -13.42
C GLY A 83 10.94 14.28 -13.13
N ALA A 84 10.10 13.24 -13.23
CA ALA A 84 8.69 13.33 -12.84
C ALA A 84 8.54 13.67 -11.36
N ARG A 85 7.57 14.54 -11.05
CA ARG A 85 7.16 14.85 -9.66
C ARG A 85 5.97 14.00 -9.31
N ILE A 86 6.14 13.12 -8.33
CA ILE A 86 5.09 12.19 -7.89
C ILE A 86 4.47 12.69 -6.59
N LEU A 87 3.15 12.89 -6.61
CA LEU A 87 2.39 13.22 -5.40
C LEU A 87 1.86 11.92 -4.78
N TYR A 88 2.41 11.54 -3.63
CA TYR A 88 1.88 10.45 -2.83
C TYR A 88 0.73 10.96 -1.95
N ALA A 89 -0.46 10.35 -2.08
CA ALA A 89 -1.62 10.69 -1.26
C ALA A 89 -1.69 9.75 -0.04
N HIS A 90 -1.20 10.22 1.10
CA HIS A 90 -1.24 9.47 2.35
C HIS A 90 -2.63 9.56 3.00
N LEU A 91 -3.46 8.53 2.87
CA LEU A 91 -4.87 8.58 3.30
C LEU A 91 -5.08 8.29 4.80
N GLY A 92 -4.02 7.92 5.54
CA GLY A 92 -4.03 7.71 6.99
C GLY A 92 -3.79 6.26 7.38
N GLY A 93 -4.67 5.68 8.22
CA GLY A 93 -4.60 4.27 8.62
C GLY A 93 -3.57 3.92 9.71
N ALA A 94 -2.61 4.81 10.01
CA ALA A 94 -1.53 4.57 10.97
C ALA A 94 -1.94 3.94 12.33
N PRO A 95 -3.07 4.30 12.98
CA PRO A 95 -3.49 3.66 14.23
C PRO A 95 -3.66 2.13 14.14
N ALA A 96 -3.94 1.59 12.96
CA ALA A 96 -4.07 0.15 12.73
C ALA A 96 -2.78 -0.62 13.09
N ILE A 97 -1.61 0.03 13.06
CA ILE A 97 -0.31 -0.60 13.36
C ILE A 97 -0.28 -1.27 14.74
N ASN A 98 -1.08 -0.79 15.70
CA ASN A 98 -1.18 -1.37 17.04
C ASN A 98 -1.71 -2.81 17.01
N GLY A 99 -2.55 -3.17 16.04
CA GLY A 99 -3.03 -4.54 15.83
C GLY A 99 -2.00 -5.49 15.22
N TYR A 100 -0.85 -4.97 14.77
CA TYR A 100 0.21 -5.71 14.07
C TYR A 100 1.54 -5.67 14.83
N SER A 101 1.50 -5.42 16.14
CA SER A 101 2.69 -5.23 16.98
C SER A 101 3.75 -6.31 16.83
N TYR A 102 3.35 -7.57 16.56
CA TYR A 102 4.30 -8.67 16.34
C TYR A 102 5.23 -8.44 15.14
N TYR A 103 4.75 -7.84 14.04
CA TYR A 103 5.56 -7.51 12.86
C TYR A 103 6.60 -6.40 13.13
N TYR A 104 6.36 -5.58 14.15
CA TYR A 104 7.10 -4.36 14.43
C TYR A 104 7.77 -4.34 15.82
N LYS A 105 7.82 -5.50 16.48
CA LYS A 105 8.43 -5.66 17.81
C LYS A 105 9.95 -5.45 17.81
N ASP A 106 10.58 -5.64 16.65
CA ASP A 106 12.02 -5.48 16.43
C ASP A 106 12.27 -4.49 15.29
N ASP A 107 13.52 -4.04 15.15
CA ASP A 107 13.98 -3.16 14.10
C ASP A 107 14.09 -3.83 12.70
N GLY A 108 13.54 -5.02 12.50
CA GLY A 108 13.64 -5.75 11.23
C GLY A 108 15.06 -6.20 10.89
N GLY A 109 16.02 -6.14 11.82
CA GLY A 109 17.28 -6.86 11.69
C GLY A 109 17.01 -8.36 11.69
N THR A 110 17.65 -9.10 10.79
CA THR A 110 17.59 -10.57 10.82
C THR A 110 18.19 -11.05 12.14
N ARG A 111 17.35 -11.44 13.10
CA ARG A 111 17.84 -12.22 14.24
C ARG A 111 18.37 -13.54 13.68
N LYS A 112 19.70 -13.74 13.71
CA LYS A 112 20.30 -15.06 13.47
C LYS A 112 19.58 -16.09 14.37
N GLY A 113 18.84 -17.01 13.76
CA GLY A 113 18.14 -18.09 14.46
C GLY A 113 16.66 -17.89 14.75
N ALA A 114 15.99 -16.86 14.20
CA ALA A 114 14.53 -16.81 14.23
C ALA A 114 13.94 -17.92 13.33
N PRO A 115 12.92 -18.67 13.78
CA PRO A 115 12.23 -19.64 12.94
C PRO A 115 11.60 -18.94 11.72
N PRO A 116 11.43 -19.63 10.58
CA PRO A 116 10.79 -19.06 9.40
C PRO A 116 9.40 -18.51 9.77
N ASP A 117 9.05 -17.38 9.17
CA ASP A 117 7.86 -16.54 9.43
C ASP A 117 6.50 -17.23 9.09
N ASP A 118 6.48 -18.57 9.01
CA ASP A 118 5.38 -19.39 8.50
C ASP A 118 4.25 -19.58 9.53
N ALA A 119 4.38 -19.02 10.72
CA ALA A 119 3.30 -18.96 11.70
C ALA A 119 2.78 -17.53 11.80
N LEU A 120 1.89 -17.17 10.87
CA LEU A 120 0.95 -16.09 11.11
C LEU A 120 0.29 -16.37 12.47
N PRO A 121 0.45 -15.52 13.50
CA PRO A 121 -0.39 -15.65 14.68
C PRO A 121 -1.86 -15.54 14.22
N PRO A 122 -2.80 -16.24 14.86
CA PRO A 122 -4.21 -16.14 14.50
C PRO A 122 -4.60 -14.65 14.44
N LEU A 123 -5.15 -14.25 13.29
CA LEU A 123 -5.73 -12.93 13.12
C LEU A 123 -6.92 -12.87 14.09
N PHE A 124 -6.68 -12.28 15.26
CA PHE A 124 -7.59 -12.14 16.41
C PHE A 124 -7.76 -13.42 17.27
N PRO A 125 -8.05 -13.27 18.58
CA PRO A 125 -8.31 -14.39 19.49
C PRO A 125 -9.51 -15.25 19.08
#